data_AF-A0A3D2E1C3-F1
#
_entry.id   AF-A0A3D2E1C3-F1
#
_cell.length_a   1.000
_cell.length_b   1.000
_cell.length_c   1.000
_cell.angle_alpha   90.00
_cell.angle_beta   90.00
_cell.angle_gamma   90.00
#
_symmetry.space_group_name_H-M   'P 1'
#
loop_
_entity.id
_entity.type
_entity.pdbx_description
1 polymer ?
#
loop_
_entity_poly.entity_id
_entity_poly.type
_entity_poly.pdbx_seq_one_letter_code
_entity_poly.pdbx_strand_id
1 'polypeptide(L)'
;MGSDLFALSALAKELKEELVGARIDKIQQPEADELRFFVRAKGKNQCLVVSCNAGAPRIHLTKSKKTSPQVAPNLCMLLRKYLLSATIGDVSIYDYDRIIRVRFDAKTEMRDEATFYLFVEIMNRYSNIVFTDENLVILDAVKHLPLDVERNHVVLRGVPYSPVEQKKISYLTDCFSIFDDFNGGDLHRFIQDNISGFSGATIEELLLRANVNS
;
A
#
# COMPACT_ATOMS: atom_id res chain seq x y z
N MET A 1 6.84 4.82 14.68
CA MET A 1 6.01 5.94 14.22
C MET A 1 5.23 5.43 13.02
N GLY A 2 3.92 5.25 13.12
CA GLY A 2 3.13 4.69 12.03
C GLY A 2 2.95 5.74 10.94
N SER A 3 3.24 5.40 9.68
CA SER A 3 2.98 6.30 8.55
C SER A 3 1.48 6.54 8.44
N ASP A 4 1.06 7.80 8.53
CA ASP A 4 -0.31 8.20 8.22
C ASP A 4 -0.52 8.30 6.71
N LEU A 5 -1.77 8.51 6.30
CA LEU A 5 -2.10 8.61 4.88
C LEU A 5 -1.45 9.83 4.22
N PHE A 6 -1.28 10.92 4.98
CA PHE A 6 -0.58 12.12 4.51
C PHE A 6 0.84 11.80 4.05
N ALA A 7 1.64 11.16 4.91
CA ALA A 7 2.99 10.73 4.56
C ALA A 7 3.00 9.68 3.44
N LEU A 8 2.06 8.73 3.46
CA LEU A 8 1.96 7.69 2.43
C LEU A 8 1.56 8.26 1.06
N SER A 9 0.78 9.32 1.01
CA SER A 9 0.40 9.97 -0.26
C SER A 9 1.59 10.64 -0.93
N ALA A 10 2.44 11.30 -0.14
CA ALA A 10 3.70 11.84 -0.62
C ALA A 10 4.63 10.72 -1.12
N LEU A 11 4.76 9.64 -0.33
CA LEU A 11 5.56 8.47 -0.70
C LEU A 11 5.04 7.79 -1.98
N ALA A 12 3.73 7.62 -2.13
CA ALA A 12 3.13 7.02 -3.31
C ALA A 12 3.43 7.86 -4.56
N LYS A 13 3.42 9.19 -4.45
CA LYS A 13 3.82 10.10 -5.52
C LYS A 13 5.31 9.94 -5.88
N GLU A 14 6.20 9.91 -4.89
CA GLU A 14 7.64 9.68 -5.12
C GLU A 14 7.90 8.33 -5.80
N LEU A 15 7.26 7.27 -5.31
CA LEU A 15 7.37 5.93 -5.90
C LEU A 15 6.82 5.90 -7.33
N LYS A 16 5.70 6.57 -7.60
CA LYS A 16 5.13 6.69 -8.95
C LYS A 16 6.12 7.36 -9.89
N GLU A 17 6.67 8.49 -9.50
CA GLU A 17 7.63 9.25 -10.30
C GLU A 17 8.87 8.42 -10.61
N GLU A 18 9.35 7.60 -9.67
CA GLU A 18 10.54 6.77 -9.85
C GLU A 18 10.29 5.46 -10.61
N LEU A 19 9.14 4.82 -10.40
CA LEU A 19 8.90 3.43 -10.80
C LEU A 19 7.97 3.23 -11.99
N VAL A 20 7.13 4.20 -12.37
CA VAL A 20 6.26 4.02 -13.53
C VAL A 20 7.10 3.80 -14.80
N GLY A 21 6.75 2.76 -15.55
CA GLY A 21 7.50 2.27 -16.71
C GLY A 21 8.70 1.38 -16.35
N ALA A 22 8.98 1.13 -15.07
CA ALA A 22 10.05 0.24 -14.65
C ALA A 22 9.70 -1.22 -14.98
N ARG A 23 10.66 -1.95 -15.55
CA ARG A 23 10.51 -3.38 -15.84
C ARG A 23 10.97 -4.21 -14.64
N ILE A 24 10.22 -5.24 -14.29
CA ILE A 24 10.59 -6.20 -13.23
C ILE A 24 11.57 -7.22 -13.78
N ASP A 25 12.78 -7.24 -13.23
CA ASP A 25 13.84 -8.19 -13.59
C ASP A 25 13.85 -9.40 -12.67
N LYS A 26 13.54 -9.20 -11.38
CA LYS A 26 13.59 -10.26 -10.36
C LYS A 26 12.65 -9.98 -9.21
N ILE A 27 12.06 -11.03 -8.66
CA ILE A 27 11.23 -10.97 -7.45
C ILE A 27 11.81 -11.92 -6.40
N GLN A 28 11.97 -11.45 -5.17
CA GLN A 28 12.46 -12.22 -4.04
C GLN A 28 11.58 -11.99 -2.81
N GLN A 29 11.54 -12.99 -1.93
CA GLN A 29 10.89 -12.91 -0.63
C GLN A 29 11.90 -13.39 0.43
N PRO A 30 12.81 -12.52 0.88
CA PRO A 30 13.85 -12.90 1.85
C PRO A 30 13.28 -13.25 3.23
N GLU A 31 12.15 -12.65 3.61
CA GLU A 31 11.45 -12.88 4.87
C GLU A 31 9.98 -13.18 4.58
N ALA A 32 9.30 -13.86 5.52
CA ALA A 32 7.91 -14.26 5.32
C ALA A 32 6.96 -13.08 5.01
N ASP A 33 7.28 -11.89 5.54
CA ASP A 33 6.48 -10.68 5.44
C ASP A 33 7.12 -9.56 4.60
N GLU A 34 8.18 -9.86 3.84
CA GLU A 34 8.91 -8.89 3.01
C GLU A 34 9.08 -9.39 1.56
N LEU A 35 8.53 -8.65 0.60
CA LEU A 35 8.77 -8.83 -0.83
C LEU A 35 9.77 -7.79 -1.35
N ARG A 36 10.58 -8.20 -2.31
CA ARG A 36 11.57 -7.37 -3.00
C ARG A 36 11.41 -7.51 -4.50
N PHE A 37 11.10 -6.41 -5.16
CA PHE A 37 11.02 -6.30 -6.61
C PHE A 37 12.27 -5.57 -7.11
N PHE A 38 13.12 -6.27 -7.83
CA PHE A 38 14.26 -5.69 -8.52
C PHE A 38 13.78 -5.23 -9.88
N VAL A 39 13.95 -3.94 -10.13
CA VAL A 39 13.39 -3.29 -11.30
C VAL A 39 14.45 -2.47 -12.02
N ARG A 40 14.28 -2.36 -13.33
CA ARG A 40 15.04 -1.49 -14.20
C ARG A 40 14.18 -0.28 -14.52
N ALA A 41 14.52 0.89 -13.96
CA ALA A 41 13.80 2.14 -14.16
C ALA A 41 14.78 3.22 -14.62
N LYS A 42 14.45 3.98 -15.68
CA LYS A 42 15.23 5.15 -16.14
C LYS A 42 16.74 4.89 -16.25
N GLY A 43 17.13 3.71 -16.74
CA GLY A 43 18.55 3.36 -16.87
C GLY A 43 19.27 3.00 -15.56
N LYS A 44 18.55 2.84 -14.44
CA LYS A 44 19.08 2.45 -13.13
C LYS A 44 18.45 1.13 -12.65
N ASN A 45 19.22 0.36 -11.87
CA ASN A 45 18.71 -0.81 -11.17
C ASN A 45 18.26 -0.35 -9.78
N GLN A 46 17.00 -0.59 -9.45
CA GLN A 46 16.39 -0.24 -8.18
C GLN A 46 15.78 -1.49 -7.53
N CYS A 47 15.60 -1.46 -6.22
CA CYS A 47 14.89 -2.51 -5.50
C CYS A 47 13.76 -1.87 -4.70
N LEU A 48 12.52 -2.14 -5.09
CA LEU A 48 11.34 -1.82 -4.30
C LEU A 48 11.15 -2.90 -3.23
N VAL A 49 11.16 -2.49 -1.97
CA VAL A 49 10.85 -3.34 -0.82
C VAL A 49 9.43 -3.06 -0.39
N VAL A 50 8.66 -4.11 -0.17
CA VAL A 50 7.32 -4.07 0.40
C VAL A 50 7.31 -4.99 1.62
N SER A 51 7.06 -4.47 2.81
CA SER A 51 7.01 -5.25 4.04
C SER A 51 5.73 -4.99 4.81
N CYS A 52 5.06 -6.07 5.23
CA CYS A 52 3.90 -6.04 6.12
C CYS A 52 4.23 -6.54 7.54
N ASN A 53 5.50 -6.43 7.92
CA ASN A 53 5.96 -6.75 9.27
C ASN A 53 5.21 -5.92 10.31
N ALA A 54 4.69 -6.56 11.36
CA ALA A 54 3.82 -5.90 12.34
C ALA A 54 4.48 -4.72 13.08
N GLY A 55 5.80 -4.76 13.28
CA GLY A 55 6.55 -3.72 13.99
C GLY A 55 7.04 -2.59 13.08
N ALA A 56 7.18 -2.84 11.78
CA ALA A 56 7.73 -1.87 10.83
C ALA A 56 7.19 -2.07 9.40
N PRO A 57 5.87 -1.97 9.17
CA PRO A 57 5.32 -2.07 7.83
C PRO A 57 5.79 -0.88 6.99
N ARG A 58 6.24 -1.14 5.77
CA ARG A 58 6.89 -0.12 4.94
C ARG A 58 6.91 -0.50 3.47
N ILE A 59 6.94 0.51 2.62
CA ILE A 59 7.29 0.40 1.21
C ILE A 59 8.34 1.45 0.89
N HIS A 60 9.44 1.06 0.25
CA HIS A 60 10.53 2.00 -0.05
C HIS A 60 11.49 1.44 -1.10
N LEU A 61 12.28 2.33 -1.71
CA LEU A 61 13.42 1.93 -2.53
C LEU A 61 14.65 1.67 -1.67
N THR A 62 15.42 0.65 -2.01
CA THR A 62 16.67 0.33 -1.32
C THR A 62 17.79 -0.06 -2.28
N LYS A 63 19.02 0.09 -1.79
CA LYS A 63 20.23 -0.47 -2.39
C LYS A 63 20.74 -1.70 -1.64
N SER A 64 20.13 -2.03 -0.49
CA SER A 64 20.56 -3.16 0.33
C SER A 64 20.22 -4.49 -0.34
N LYS A 65 21.12 -5.45 -0.20
CA LYS A 65 20.90 -6.83 -0.63
C LYS A 65 20.55 -7.66 0.60
N LYS A 66 19.61 -8.59 0.44
CA LYS A 66 19.32 -9.66 1.40
C LYS A 66 19.48 -11.00 0.70
N THR A 67 19.95 -12.00 1.43
CA THR A 67 19.92 -13.38 0.97
C THR A 67 18.47 -13.86 0.95
N SER A 68 18.12 -14.64 -0.07
CA SER A 68 16.80 -15.30 -0.13
C SER A 68 16.93 -16.73 0.35
N PRO A 69 15.86 -17.31 0.92
CA PRO A 69 15.82 -18.73 1.22
C PRO A 69 16.03 -19.55 -0.07
N GLN A 70 16.56 -20.77 0.09
CA GLN A 70 16.77 -21.69 -1.05
C GLN A 70 15.45 -22.01 -1.77
N VAL A 71 14.37 -22.19 -1.00
CA VAL A 71 13.02 -22.41 -1.52
C VAL A 71 12.23 -21.12 -1.37
N ALA A 72 11.72 -20.59 -2.49
CA ALA A 72 10.87 -19.41 -2.49
C ALA A 72 9.46 -19.76 -1.99
N PRO A 73 8.83 -18.92 -1.15
CA PRO A 73 7.44 -19.12 -0.73
C PRO A 73 6.47 -19.07 -1.92
N ASN A 74 5.27 -19.64 -1.74
CA ASN A 74 4.26 -19.78 -2.80
C ASN A 74 3.87 -18.44 -3.45
N LEU A 75 3.65 -17.38 -2.66
CA LEU A 75 3.35 -16.05 -3.18
C LEU A 75 4.46 -15.53 -4.08
N CYS A 76 5.72 -15.66 -3.67
CA CYS A 76 6.87 -15.25 -4.48
C CYS A 76 6.92 -15.98 -5.84
N MET A 77 6.62 -17.28 -5.84
CA MET A 77 6.56 -18.07 -7.07
C MET A 77 5.39 -17.64 -7.98
N LEU A 78 4.24 -17.33 -7.39
CA LEU A 78 3.08 -16.82 -8.12
C LEU A 78 3.36 -15.46 -8.75
N LEU A 79 3.93 -14.52 -7.99
CA LEU A 79 4.36 -13.22 -8.49
C LEU A 79 5.38 -13.39 -9.62
N ARG A 80 6.32 -14.32 -9.52
CA ARG A 80 7.28 -14.59 -10.61
C ARG A 80 6.59 -15.08 -11.88
N LYS A 81 5.59 -15.97 -11.75
CA LYS A 81 4.83 -16.48 -12.89
C LYS A 81 4.14 -15.35 -13.67
N TYR A 82 3.52 -14.40 -12.97
CA TYR A 82 2.72 -13.36 -13.61
C TYR A 82 3.46 -12.05 -13.89
N LEU A 83 4.45 -11.69 -13.08
CA LEU A 83 5.04 -10.34 -13.08
C LEU A 83 6.50 -10.30 -13.54
N LEU A 84 7.16 -11.42 -13.81
CA LEU A 84 8.51 -11.36 -14.41
C LEU A 84 8.43 -10.69 -15.79
N SER A 85 9.30 -9.72 -16.02
CA SER A 85 9.28 -8.84 -17.21
C SER A 85 8.04 -7.94 -17.36
N ALA A 86 7.10 -7.95 -16.41
CA ALA A 86 6.02 -6.96 -16.39
C ALA A 86 6.56 -5.56 -16.10
N THR A 87 5.80 -4.54 -16.48
CA THR A 87 6.10 -3.13 -16.21
C THR A 87 5.20 -2.58 -15.12
N ILE A 88 5.74 -1.72 -14.26
CA ILE A 88 4.92 -0.99 -13.29
C ILE A 88 4.15 0.09 -14.04
N GLY A 89 2.82 -0.04 -14.09
CA GLY A 89 1.93 0.85 -14.83
C GLY A 89 1.43 2.03 -14.01
N ASP A 90 1.34 1.90 -12.69
CA ASP A 90 0.91 2.96 -11.77
C ASP A 90 1.30 2.63 -10.31
N VAL A 91 1.50 3.67 -9.50
CA VAL A 91 1.58 3.58 -8.03
C VAL A 91 0.67 4.66 -7.47
N SER A 92 -0.31 4.29 -6.64
CA SER A 92 -1.30 5.23 -6.11
C SER A 92 -1.82 4.81 -4.75
N ILE A 93 -2.39 5.77 -4.02
CA ILE A 93 -3.25 5.49 -2.88
C ILE A 93 -4.53 4.82 -3.36
N TYR A 94 -4.99 3.81 -2.63
CA TYR A 94 -6.22 3.10 -2.90
C TYR A 94 -7.24 3.36 -1.80
N ASP A 95 -8.48 3.60 -2.23
CA ASP A 95 -9.67 3.78 -1.39
C ASP A 95 -9.51 4.84 -0.27
N TYR A 96 -8.68 5.86 -0.52
CA TYR A 96 -8.44 6.97 0.40
C TYR A 96 -8.02 6.54 1.82
N ASP A 97 -7.37 5.37 1.94
CA ASP A 97 -6.79 4.86 3.19
C ASP A 97 -5.30 4.50 2.95
N ARG A 98 -4.62 4.02 4.00
CA ARG A 98 -3.20 3.67 4.06
C ARG A 98 -2.90 2.37 3.30
N ILE A 99 -3.30 2.35 2.05
CA ILE A 99 -3.18 1.23 1.12
C ILE A 99 -2.53 1.79 -0.14
N ILE A 100 -1.32 1.32 -0.44
CA ILE A 100 -0.66 1.65 -1.70
C ILE A 100 -0.97 0.53 -2.69
N ARG A 101 -1.58 0.88 -3.81
CA ARG A 101 -1.81 0.00 -4.95
C ARG A 101 -0.70 0.21 -5.97
N VAL A 102 -0.03 -0.89 -6.34
CA VAL A 102 0.88 -0.94 -7.48
C VAL A 102 0.20 -1.71 -8.60
N ARG A 103 0.01 -1.06 -9.75
CA ARG A 103 -0.49 -1.70 -10.97
C ARG A 103 0.69 -2.24 -11.78
N PHE A 104 0.55 -3.47 -12.26
CA PHE A 104 1.49 -4.09 -13.18
C PHE A 104 0.81 -4.37 -14.51
N ASP A 105 1.49 -4.01 -15.58
CA ASP A 105 1.11 -4.34 -16.95
C ASP A 105 2.03 -5.47 -17.42
N ALA A 106 1.44 -6.64 -17.65
CA ALA A 106 2.13 -7.88 -18.00
C ALA A 106 1.65 -8.40 -19.36
N LYS A 107 2.30 -9.47 -19.84
CA LYS A 107 1.85 -10.22 -20.99
C LYS A 107 1.66 -11.68 -20.63
N THR A 108 0.59 -12.29 -21.12
CA THR A 108 0.34 -13.72 -20.97
C THR A 108 1.30 -14.53 -21.85
N GLU A 109 1.29 -15.87 -21.68
CA GLU A 109 2.04 -16.78 -22.56
C GLU A 109 1.62 -16.66 -24.04
N MET A 110 0.36 -16.30 -24.29
CA MET A 110 -0.19 -16.06 -25.63
C MET A 110 0.09 -14.63 -26.14
N ARG A 111 0.84 -13.82 -25.38
CA ARG A 111 1.19 -12.41 -25.63
C ARG A 111 0.03 -11.42 -25.51
N ASP A 112 -1.09 -11.84 -24.94
CA ASP A 112 -2.19 -10.95 -24.60
C ASP A 112 -1.79 -10.02 -23.45
N GLU A 113 -2.35 -8.82 -23.41
CA GLU A 113 -2.16 -7.89 -22.31
C GLU A 113 -2.89 -8.41 -21.06
N ALA A 114 -2.22 -8.32 -19.91
CA ALA A 114 -2.79 -8.68 -18.62
C ALA A 114 -2.44 -7.61 -17.58
N THR A 115 -3.38 -7.29 -16.70
CA THR A 115 -3.18 -6.31 -15.63
C THR A 115 -3.30 -7.02 -14.29
N PHE A 116 -2.38 -6.69 -13.38
CA PHE A 116 -2.40 -7.21 -12.02
C PHE A 116 -2.22 -6.07 -11.02
N TYR A 117 -2.66 -6.29 -9.78
CA TYR A 117 -2.48 -5.33 -8.70
C TYR A 117 -1.82 -5.96 -7.49
N LEU A 118 -0.97 -5.17 -6.82
CA LEU A 118 -0.47 -5.46 -5.49
C LEU A 118 -0.96 -4.37 -4.55
N PHE A 119 -1.75 -4.75 -3.55
CA PHE A 119 -2.23 -3.88 -2.48
C PHE A 119 -1.33 -4.04 -1.27
N VAL A 120 -0.80 -2.92 -0.78
CA VAL A 120 0.11 -2.85 0.36
C VAL A 120 -0.59 -2.10 1.48
N GLU A 121 -1.14 -2.85 2.44
CA GLU A 121 -1.87 -2.32 3.58
C GLU A 121 -0.89 -1.95 4.71
N ILE A 122 -0.87 -0.68 5.12
CA ILE A 122 0.06 -0.15 6.13
C ILE A 122 -0.72 0.21 7.40
N MET A 123 -1.00 -0.81 8.21
CA MET A 123 -1.84 -0.75 9.41
C MET A 123 -1.21 -1.50 10.61
N ASN A 124 0.12 -1.40 10.79
CA ASN A 124 0.89 -2.07 11.85
C ASN A 124 0.64 -3.58 11.90
N ARG A 125 0.10 -4.12 12.99
CA ARG A 125 -0.21 -5.55 13.14
C ARG A 125 -1.14 -6.10 12.05
N TYR A 126 -1.97 -5.23 11.47
CA TYR A 126 -2.92 -5.56 10.42
C TYR A 126 -2.40 -5.33 9.01
N SER A 127 -1.15 -4.90 8.87
CA SER A 127 -0.54 -4.76 7.56
C SER A 127 -0.57 -6.07 6.78
N ASN A 128 -0.77 -5.97 5.47
CA ASN A 128 -0.79 -7.12 4.57
C ASN A 128 -0.24 -6.73 3.19
N ILE A 129 0.07 -7.75 2.40
CA ILE A 129 0.37 -7.60 0.98
C ILE A 129 -0.55 -8.57 0.23
N VAL A 130 -1.42 -8.03 -0.61
CA VAL A 130 -2.45 -8.78 -1.34
C VAL A 130 -2.22 -8.63 -2.83
N PHE A 131 -2.17 -9.75 -3.55
CA PHE A 131 -1.98 -9.80 -5.00
C PHE A 131 -3.27 -10.22 -5.70
N THR A 132 -3.70 -9.46 -6.70
CA THR A 132 -4.97 -9.69 -7.40
C THR A 132 -4.80 -9.67 -8.92
N ASP A 133 -5.79 -10.23 -9.62
CA ASP A 133 -6.00 -10.02 -11.05
C ASP A 133 -6.65 -8.66 -11.36
N GLU A 134 -6.98 -8.44 -12.62
CA GLU A 134 -7.61 -7.22 -13.13
C GLU A 134 -9.04 -6.97 -12.59
N ASN A 135 -9.73 -8.04 -12.19
CA ASN A 135 -11.08 -7.99 -11.61
C ASN A 135 -11.04 -7.88 -10.08
N LEU A 136 -9.86 -7.59 -9.52
CA LEU A 136 -9.59 -7.54 -8.09
C LEU A 136 -9.79 -8.87 -7.37
N VAL A 137 -9.86 -9.99 -8.08
CA VAL A 137 -9.93 -11.32 -7.46
C VAL A 137 -8.56 -11.65 -6.88
N ILE A 138 -8.52 -11.98 -5.59
CA ILE A 138 -7.28 -12.30 -4.88
C ILE A 138 -6.68 -13.58 -5.45
N LEU A 139 -5.46 -13.45 -5.98
CA LEU A 139 -4.66 -14.57 -6.46
C LEU A 139 -3.88 -15.21 -5.32
N ASP A 140 -3.31 -14.39 -4.42
CA ASP A 140 -2.71 -14.80 -3.14
C ASP A 140 -2.41 -13.58 -2.25
N ALA A 141 -2.02 -13.82 -1.00
CA ALA A 141 -1.60 -12.78 -0.06
C ALA A 141 -0.49 -13.29 0.88
N VAL A 142 0.19 -12.37 1.58
CA VAL A 142 1.15 -12.75 2.61
C VAL A 142 0.45 -13.29 3.86
N LYS A 143 -0.62 -12.62 4.31
CA LYS A 143 -1.45 -13.06 5.44
C LYS A 143 -2.84 -13.41 4.90
N HIS A 144 -3.27 -14.66 5.10
CA HIS A 144 -4.62 -15.10 4.78
C HIS A 144 -5.55 -14.84 5.96
N LEU A 145 -6.69 -14.20 5.70
CA LEU A 145 -7.68 -13.80 6.70
C LEU A 145 -9.04 -14.40 6.30
N PRO A 146 -9.31 -15.67 6.65
CA PRO A 146 -10.54 -16.35 6.22
C PRO A 146 -11.81 -15.84 6.89
N LEU A 147 -11.70 -15.37 8.13
CA LEU A 147 -12.84 -14.96 8.96
C LEU A 147 -12.41 -13.79 9.87
N ASP A 148 -12.06 -12.64 9.28
CA ASP A 148 -11.89 -11.41 10.06
C ASP A 148 -13.26 -10.77 10.31
N VAL A 149 -14.03 -11.39 11.20
CA VAL A 149 -15.42 -11.00 11.51
C VAL A 149 -15.48 -9.60 12.11
N GLU A 150 -14.47 -9.19 12.88
CA GLU A 150 -14.46 -7.88 13.55
C GLU A 150 -14.34 -6.72 12.56
N ARG A 151 -13.59 -6.92 11.47
CA ARG A 151 -13.28 -5.88 10.48
C ARG A 151 -14.03 -6.04 9.17
N ASN A 152 -14.71 -7.16 9.02
CA ASN A 152 -15.31 -7.57 7.76
C ASN A 152 -14.28 -7.58 6.61
N HIS A 153 -13.04 -8.05 6.90
CA HIS A 153 -11.91 -8.02 5.96
C HIS A 153 -11.46 -9.43 5.58
N VAL A 154 -12.01 -9.96 4.50
CA VAL A 154 -11.68 -11.32 4.05
C VAL A 154 -10.55 -11.27 3.03
N VAL A 155 -9.43 -11.91 3.35
CA VAL A 155 -8.28 -12.04 2.44
C VAL A 155 -8.02 -13.51 2.16
N LEU A 156 -8.64 -14.01 1.10
CA LEU A 156 -8.53 -15.39 0.64
C LEU A 156 -8.48 -15.47 -0.88
N ARG A 157 -7.79 -16.49 -1.38
CA ARG A 157 -7.73 -16.77 -2.81
C ARG A 157 -9.13 -16.99 -3.40
N GLY A 158 -9.38 -16.41 -4.57
CA GLY A 158 -10.65 -16.50 -5.29
C GLY A 158 -11.74 -15.55 -4.77
N VAL A 159 -11.48 -14.78 -3.71
CA VAL A 159 -12.41 -13.76 -3.20
C VAL A 159 -12.07 -12.41 -3.82
N PRO A 160 -13.05 -11.58 -4.21
CA PRO A 160 -12.80 -10.19 -4.58
C PRO A 160 -12.16 -9.41 -3.42
N TYR A 161 -11.07 -8.70 -3.68
CA TYR A 161 -10.42 -7.83 -2.72
C TYR A 161 -11.31 -6.63 -2.41
N SER A 162 -11.51 -6.38 -1.11
CA SER A 162 -12.10 -5.16 -0.58
C SER A 162 -11.25 -4.73 0.62
N PRO A 163 -10.94 -3.44 0.76
CA PRO A 163 -10.29 -2.92 1.96
C PRO A 163 -11.29 -2.87 3.12
N VAL A 164 -10.78 -2.62 4.33
CA VAL A 164 -11.60 -2.30 5.50
C VAL A 164 -12.31 -0.97 5.28
N GLU A 165 -13.62 -0.93 5.54
CA GLU A 165 -14.41 0.29 5.40
C GLU A 165 -13.95 1.40 6.36
N GLN A 166 -13.65 2.57 5.79
CA GLN A 166 -13.29 3.77 6.54
C GLN A 166 -14.54 4.61 6.81
N LYS A 167 -14.87 4.80 8.10
CA LYS A 167 -16.05 5.58 8.52
C LYS A 167 -15.83 7.09 8.48
N LYS A 168 -14.58 7.54 8.58
CA LYS A 168 -14.20 8.95 8.63
C LYS A 168 -14.04 9.50 7.22
N ILE A 169 -14.38 10.78 7.02
CA ILE A 169 -14.12 11.44 5.74
C ILE A 169 -12.62 11.58 5.53
N SER A 170 -12.11 11.20 4.35
CA SER A 170 -10.67 11.30 4.07
C SER A 170 -10.29 12.73 3.74
N TYR A 171 -9.11 13.18 4.20
CA TYR A 171 -8.57 14.48 3.83
C TYR A 171 -8.28 14.63 2.32
N LEU A 172 -8.24 13.50 1.59
CA LEU A 172 -8.09 13.48 0.13
C LEU A 172 -9.39 13.82 -0.62
N THR A 173 -10.51 13.97 0.12
CA THR A 173 -11.81 14.38 -0.39
C THR A 173 -12.19 15.75 0.19
N ASP A 174 -13.34 16.31 -0.22
CA ASP A 174 -13.83 17.55 0.38
C ASP A 174 -14.30 17.30 1.82
N CYS A 175 -13.37 17.51 2.77
CA CYS A 175 -13.59 17.29 4.19
C CYS A 175 -13.94 18.56 4.97
N PHE A 176 -14.04 19.72 4.31
CA PHE A 176 -14.19 21.00 5.01
C PHE A 176 -15.58 21.18 5.62
N SER A 177 -16.62 20.59 5.04
CA SER A 177 -18.00 20.65 5.55
C SER A 177 -18.12 20.12 6.97
N ILE A 178 -17.21 19.25 7.41
CA ILE A 178 -17.25 18.70 8.77
C ILE A 178 -16.99 19.77 9.84
N PHE A 179 -16.32 20.87 9.49
CA PHE A 179 -16.07 21.96 10.43
C PHE A 179 -17.31 22.78 10.74
N ASP A 180 -18.39 22.68 9.95
CA ASP A 180 -19.67 23.32 10.27
C ASP A 180 -20.29 22.74 11.56
N ASP A 181 -19.98 21.49 11.88
CA ASP A 181 -20.42 20.80 13.10
C ASP A 181 -19.46 21.03 14.29
N PHE A 182 -18.37 21.77 14.11
CA PHE A 182 -17.42 22.07 15.18
C PHE A 182 -17.97 23.16 16.11
N ASN A 183 -18.47 22.74 17.27
CA ASN A 183 -19.10 23.63 18.27
C ASN A 183 -18.11 24.17 19.33
N GLY A 184 -16.82 24.27 18.98
CA GLY A 184 -15.75 24.67 19.90
C GLY A 184 -15.19 23.53 20.76
N GLY A 185 -14.15 23.83 21.54
CA GLY A 185 -13.42 22.84 22.32
C GLY A 185 -12.10 22.42 21.67
N ASP A 186 -11.74 21.16 21.85
CA ASP A 186 -10.47 20.60 21.35
C ASP A 186 -10.55 20.30 19.85
N LEU A 187 -10.01 21.22 19.04
CA LEU A 187 -9.97 21.09 17.58
C LEU A 187 -9.05 19.94 17.12
N HIS A 188 -7.97 19.67 17.86
CA HIS A 188 -7.05 18.57 17.52
C HIS A 188 -7.80 17.24 17.58
N ARG A 189 -8.49 16.99 18.69
CA ARG A 189 -9.31 15.80 18.86
C ARG A 189 -10.47 15.76 17.87
N PHE A 190 -11.11 16.90 17.59
CA PHE A 190 -12.18 16.96 16.60
C PHE A 190 -11.71 16.50 15.22
N ILE A 191 -10.58 17.01 14.73
CA ILE A 191 -9.98 16.57 13.46
C ILE A 191 -9.65 15.09 13.53
N GLN A 192 -9.02 14.63 14.62
CA GLN A 192 -8.61 13.25 14.78
C GLN A 192 -9.80 12.28 14.76
N ASP A 193 -10.94 12.65 15.34
CA ASP A 193 -12.13 11.80 15.44
C ASP A 193 -12.96 11.80 14.16
N ASN A 194 -12.91 12.86 13.35
CA ASN A 194 -13.81 13.05 12.22
C ASN A 194 -13.13 12.92 10.84
N ILE A 195 -11.85 13.28 10.73
CA ILE A 195 -11.08 13.24 9.47
C ILE A 195 -10.08 12.08 9.50
N SER A 196 -10.11 11.27 8.45
CA SER A 196 -9.21 10.15 8.25
C SER A 196 -7.90 10.63 7.61
N GLY A 197 -6.83 9.89 7.88
CA GLY A 197 -5.56 10.02 7.16
C GLY A 197 -4.49 10.90 7.80
N PHE A 198 -4.80 11.59 8.90
CA PHE A 198 -3.79 12.31 9.70
C PHE A 198 -3.43 11.54 10.98
N SER A 199 -2.14 11.53 11.31
CA SER A 199 -1.69 11.21 12.66
C SER A 199 -1.86 12.42 13.59
N GLY A 200 -1.88 12.17 14.91
CA GLY A 200 -1.93 13.26 15.90
C GLY A 200 -0.78 14.27 15.74
N ALA A 201 0.42 13.79 15.38
CA ALA A 201 1.57 14.67 15.11
C ALA A 201 1.35 15.54 13.86
N THR A 202 0.74 14.98 12.81
CA THR A 202 0.39 15.76 11.61
C THR A 202 -0.67 16.81 11.92
N ILE A 203 -1.67 16.48 12.73
CA ILE A 203 -2.70 17.46 13.15
C ILE A 203 -2.07 18.58 13.97
N GLU A 204 -1.20 18.26 14.92
CA GLU A 204 -0.47 19.25 15.73
C GLU A 204 0.34 20.21 14.85
N GLU A 205 1.08 19.69 13.87
CA GLU A 205 1.83 20.51 12.91
C GLU A 205 0.89 21.37 12.02
N LEU A 206 -0.27 20.85 11.60
CA LEU A 206 -1.26 21.61 10.83
C LEU A 206 -1.80 22.80 11.63
N LEU A 207 -2.19 22.58 12.89
CA LEU A 207 -2.69 23.62 13.78
C LEU A 207 -1.63 24.68 14.06
N LEU A 208 -0.39 24.26 14.31
CA LEU A 208 0.75 25.15 14.48
C LEU A 208 0.94 26.06 13.26
N ARG A 209 0.95 25.49 12.04
CA ARG A 209 1.09 26.27 10.79
C ARG A 209 -0.08 27.22 10.53
N ALA A 210 -1.27 26.86 11.02
CA ALA A 210 -2.45 27.70 10.92
C ALA A 210 -2.49 28.83 11.98
N ASN A 211 -1.52 28.88 12.90
CA ASN A 211 -1.54 29.74 14.09
C ASN A 211 -2.80 29.54 14.95
N VAL A 212 -3.31 28.31 15.00
CA VAL A 212 -4.42 27.91 15.88
C VAL A 212 -3.82 27.26 17.11
N ASN A 213 -3.94 27.93 18.25
CA ASN A 213 -3.49 27.37 19.52
C ASN A 213 -4.43 26.22 19.92
N SER A 214 -3.88 25.00 19.99
CA SER A 214 -4.49 23.83 20.62
C SER A 214 -4.52 23.97 22.14
#